data_AF-A0A6A6Y7Y5-F1
#
_entry.id   AF-A0A6A6Y7Y5-F1
#
_cell.length_a   1.000
_cell.length_b   1.000
_cell.length_c   1.000
_cell.angle_alpha   90.00
_cell.angle_beta   90.00
_cell.angle_gamma   90.00
#
_symmetry.space_group_name_H-M   'P 1'
#
loop_
_entity.id
_entity.type
_entity.pdbx_description
1 polymer ?
#
loop_
_entity_poly.entity_id
_entity_poly.type
_entity_poly.pdbx_seq_one_letter_code
_entity_poly.pdbx_strand_id
1 'polypeptide(L)'
;MIIMTSTKLLLLVTCCSILVSLPQPALAATVQSPNCHIHGDPDVYGPGIRYGFYLQWAAILIFQFFVPSHADTIRPASAITVLAVYINTFRNFFHDSLVAIDWPMLWYLTAILVVWNLPSSMNALARTGGSLFVVMIILSVYYLASPWVIFRAWDFGIQHHCVVKSFFFVPISSTAHGWGHIPQSWLELGRRHRRGVGLGRHLGAVDVGDVVGQGLC
;
A
#
# COMPACT_ATOMS: atom_id res chain seq x y z
N MET A 1 -15.12 -30.53 -20.17
CA MET A 1 -15.74 -30.59 -18.83
C MET A 1 -14.71 -30.33 -17.70
N ILE A 2 -13.84 -29.32 -17.84
CA ILE A 2 -12.84 -28.90 -16.82
C ILE A 2 -13.16 -27.48 -16.27
N ILE A 3 -14.06 -26.77 -16.94
CA ILE A 3 -14.46 -25.39 -16.61
C ILE A 3 -15.16 -25.31 -15.24
N MET A 4 -15.79 -26.41 -14.77
CA MET A 4 -16.61 -26.44 -13.56
C MET A 4 -15.84 -26.64 -12.25
N THR A 5 -14.61 -27.16 -12.28
CA THR A 5 -13.76 -27.31 -11.09
C THR A 5 -12.96 -26.05 -10.80
N SER A 6 -12.55 -25.32 -11.84
CA SER A 6 -11.87 -24.03 -11.69
C SER A 6 -12.80 -22.96 -11.10
N THR A 7 -14.11 -22.98 -11.42
CA THR A 7 -15.08 -22.02 -10.86
C THR A 7 -15.24 -22.19 -9.34
N LYS A 8 -15.22 -23.42 -8.82
CA LYS A 8 -15.35 -23.68 -7.38
C LYS A 8 -14.13 -23.20 -6.60
N LEU A 9 -12.91 -23.38 -7.15
CA LEU A 9 -11.69 -22.90 -6.51
C LEU A 9 -11.62 -21.36 -6.56
N LEU A 10 -11.97 -20.76 -7.71
CA LEU A 10 -12.04 -19.30 -7.82
C LEU A 10 -13.02 -18.76 -6.79
N LEU A 11 -14.23 -19.34 -6.71
CA LEU A 11 -15.27 -18.93 -5.78
C LEU A 11 -14.86 -19.13 -4.31
N LEU A 12 -14.13 -20.21 -3.99
CA LEU A 12 -13.56 -20.41 -2.65
C LEU A 12 -12.51 -19.34 -2.31
N VAL A 13 -11.59 -19.05 -3.23
CA VAL A 13 -10.55 -18.03 -3.03
C VAL A 13 -11.18 -16.65 -2.93
N THR A 14 -12.14 -16.30 -3.79
CA THR A 14 -12.88 -15.03 -3.72
C THR A 14 -13.67 -14.95 -2.42
N CYS A 15 -14.32 -16.04 -2.00
CA CYS A 15 -15.07 -16.07 -0.73
C CYS A 15 -14.14 -15.91 0.47
N CYS A 16 -12.96 -16.56 0.49
CA CYS A 16 -11.94 -16.33 1.51
C CYS A 16 -11.41 -14.89 1.48
N SER A 17 -11.15 -14.31 0.31
CA SER A 17 -10.73 -12.90 0.20
C SER A 17 -11.81 -11.94 0.67
N ILE A 18 -13.09 -12.22 0.40
CA ILE A 18 -14.25 -11.45 0.89
C ILE A 18 -14.36 -11.60 2.42
N LEU A 19 -14.22 -12.82 2.95
CA LEU A 19 -14.26 -13.09 4.38
C LEU A 19 -13.11 -12.40 5.14
N VAL A 20 -11.92 -12.37 4.54
CA VAL A 20 -10.75 -11.65 5.08
C VAL A 20 -10.88 -10.13 4.92
N SER A 21 -11.71 -9.64 4.00
CA SER A 21 -11.96 -8.20 3.78
C SER A 21 -13.19 -7.63 4.50
N LEU A 22 -14.09 -8.48 4.99
CA LEU A 22 -15.21 -8.09 5.85
C LEU A 22 -14.81 -7.36 7.14
N PRO A 23 -13.67 -7.64 7.80
CA PRO A 23 -13.14 -6.71 8.79
C PRO A 23 -12.52 -5.52 8.03
N GLN A 24 -13.32 -4.61 7.48
CA GLN A 24 -12.81 -3.39 6.88
C GLN A 24 -12.22 -2.50 7.98
N PRO A 25 -10.89 -2.33 8.06
CA PRO A 25 -10.31 -1.34 8.97
C PRO A 25 -10.70 0.09 8.56
N ALA A 26 -11.08 0.31 7.30
CA ALA A 26 -11.42 1.62 6.75
C ALA A 26 -12.69 2.24 7.35
N LEU A 27 -13.72 1.45 7.66
CA LEU A 27 -14.95 1.94 8.30
C LEU A 27 -14.78 2.19 9.81
N ALA A 28 -13.85 1.49 10.45
CA ALA A 28 -13.64 1.59 11.89
C ALA A 28 -12.66 2.70 12.31
N ALA A 29 -11.92 3.29 11.35
CA ALA A 29 -10.87 4.27 11.65
C ALA A 29 -11.36 5.72 11.78
N THR A 30 -12.64 6.04 11.57
CA THR A 30 -13.09 7.43 11.37
C THR A 30 -14.11 7.93 12.38
N VAL A 31 -13.93 7.64 13.67
CA VAL A 31 -14.39 8.61 14.68
C VAL A 31 -13.36 9.73 14.72
N GLN A 32 -13.41 10.58 13.70
CA GLN A 32 -12.52 11.72 13.59
C GLN A 32 -13.00 12.78 14.58
N SER A 33 -12.19 13.07 15.59
CA SER A 33 -12.42 14.26 16.42
C SER A 33 -12.36 15.48 15.50
N PRO A 34 -13.26 16.47 15.63
CA PRO A 34 -13.33 17.62 14.72
C PRO A 34 -12.04 18.44 14.64
N ASN A 35 -11.14 18.29 15.62
CA ASN A 35 -9.85 18.99 15.67
C ASN A 35 -8.65 18.08 15.34
N CYS A 36 -8.88 16.82 14.96
CA CYS A 36 -7.83 15.85 14.68
C CYS A 36 -7.85 15.47 13.20
N HIS A 37 -6.98 16.09 12.41
CA HIS A 37 -6.78 15.71 11.01
C HIS A 37 -5.53 14.84 10.88
N ILE A 38 -5.71 13.62 10.38
CA ILE A 38 -4.60 12.79 9.93
C ILE A 38 -4.11 13.40 8.61
N HIS A 39 -2.97 14.09 8.67
CA HIS A 39 -2.30 14.58 7.48
C HIS A 39 -1.51 13.43 6.85
N GLY A 40 -2.16 12.72 5.93
CA GLY A 40 -1.45 11.90 4.95
C GLY A 40 -0.97 12.77 3.81
N ASP A 41 0.14 12.39 3.20
CA ASP A 41 0.57 12.97 1.94
C ASP A 41 -0.43 12.54 0.84
N PRO A 42 -1.18 13.48 0.26
CA PRO A 42 -2.18 13.16 -0.75
C PRO A 42 -1.55 12.54 -2.01
N ASP A 43 -0.25 12.68 -2.23
CA ASP A 43 0.43 12.20 -3.44
C ASP A 43 0.73 10.69 -3.37
N VAL A 44 0.92 10.13 -2.17
CA VAL A 44 1.23 8.70 -1.97
C VAL A 44 0.11 7.81 -2.54
N TYR A 45 -1.14 8.25 -2.36
CA TYR A 45 -2.34 7.65 -2.93
C TYR A 45 -3.18 8.69 -3.65
N GLY A 46 -2.52 9.54 -4.43
CA GLY A 46 -3.22 10.55 -5.21
C GLY A 46 -4.27 9.94 -6.12
N PRO A 47 -5.31 10.71 -6.50
CA PRO A 47 -6.35 10.24 -7.40
C PRO A 47 -5.77 9.62 -8.68
N GLY A 48 -4.66 10.16 -9.21
CA GLY A 48 -3.98 9.61 -10.39
C GLY A 48 -3.50 8.16 -10.22
N ILE A 49 -2.86 7.81 -9.10
CA ILE A 49 -2.39 6.44 -8.84
C ILE A 49 -3.60 5.50 -8.70
N ARG A 50 -4.65 5.93 -7.98
CA ARG A 50 -5.88 5.15 -7.81
C ARG A 50 -6.55 4.88 -9.16
N TYR A 51 -6.73 5.91 -9.99
CA TYR A 51 -7.33 5.79 -11.32
C TYR A 51 -6.48 4.92 -12.24
N GLY A 52 -5.15 5.07 -12.22
CA GLY A 52 -4.25 4.19 -12.97
C GLY A 52 -4.45 2.71 -12.61
N PHE A 53 -4.60 2.42 -11.32
CA PHE A 53 -4.86 1.07 -10.84
C PHE A 53 -6.22 0.53 -11.29
N TYR A 54 -7.28 1.32 -11.18
CA TYR A 54 -8.63 0.93 -11.59
C TYR A 54 -8.73 0.73 -13.11
N LEU A 55 -8.13 1.62 -13.89
CA LEU A 55 -8.09 1.51 -15.35
C LEU A 55 -7.29 0.28 -15.78
N GLN A 56 -6.15 0.02 -15.15
CA GLN A 56 -5.38 -1.18 -15.44
C GLN A 56 -6.16 -2.46 -15.07
N TRP A 57 -6.81 -2.48 -13.91
CA TRP A 57 -7.64 -3.60 -13.50
C TRP A 57 -8.79 -3.84 -14.50
N ALA A 58 -9.49 -2.78 -14.90
CA ALA A 58 -10.54 -2.85 -15.91
C ALA A 58 -10.00 -3.36 -17.26
N ALA A 59 -8.84 -2.88 -17.70
CA ALA A 59 -8.22 -3.31 -18.95
C ALA A 59 -7.86 -4.81 -18.94
N ILE A 60 -7.31 -5.31 -17.82
CA ILE A 60 -7.00 -6.73 -17.64
C ILE A 60 -8.27 -7.56 -17.69
N LEU A 61 -9.34 -7.16 -16.98
CA LEU A 61 -10.60 -7.88 -16.99
C LEU A 61 -11.20 -7.94 -18.40
N ILE A 62 -11.32 -6.78 -19.06
CA ILE A 62 -11.86 -6.70 -20.42
C ILE A 62 -11.07 -7.63 -21.35
N PHE A 63 -9.74 -7.58 -21.31
CA PHE A 63 -8.93 -8.46 -22.16
C PHE A 63 -9.14 -9.94 -21.84
N GLN A 64 -9.17 -10.33 -20.56
CA GLN A 64 -9.40 -11.73 -20.19
C GLN A 64 -10.79 -12.22 -20.64
N PHE A 65 -11.80 -11.35 -20.65
CA PHE A 65 -13.14 -11.67 -21.13
C PHE A 65 -13.19 -11.90 -22.65
N PHE A 66 -12.55 -11.02 -23.43
CA PHE A 66 -12.64 -11.08 -24.90
C PHE A 66 -11.60 -11.98 -25.56
N VAL A 67 -10.41 -12.13 -24.96
CA VAL A 67 -9.25 -12.81 -25.58
C VAL A 67 -8.51 -13.71 -24.56
N PRO A 68 -9.16 -14.75 -24.02
CA PRO A 68 -8.56 -15.61 -23.00
C PRO A 68 -7.35 -16.41 -23.50
N SER A 69 -7.22 -16.63 -24.81
CA SER A 69 -6.09 -17.33 -25.44
C SER A 69 -4.74 -16.63 -25.22
N HIS A 70 -4.75 -15.33 -24.95
CA HIS A 70 -3.56 -14.51 -24.76
C HIS A 70 -3.34 -14.06 -23.30
N ALA A 71 -4.01 -14.71 -22.34
CA ALA A 71 -3.85 -14.40 -20.92
C ALA A 71 -2.39 -14.53 -20.43
N ASP A 72 -1.59 -15.40 -21.06
CA ASP A 72 -0.18 -15.61 -20.72
C ASP A 72 0.66 -14.33 -20.88
N THR A 73 0.31 -13.45 -21.83
CA THR A 73 1.00 -12.17 -22.07
C THR A 73 0.64 -11.11 -21.03
N ILE A 74 -0.54 -11.20 -20.42
CA ILE A 74 -1.04 -10.19 -19.47
C ILE A 74 -0.59 -10.44 -18.04
N ARG A 75 -0.36 -11.71 -17.65
CA ARG A 75 0.20 -12.06 -16.34
C ARG A 75 1.46 -11.28 -15.98
N PRO A 76 2.51 -11.24 -16.83
CA PRO A 76 3.70 -10.46 -16.52
C PRO A 76 3.41 -8.95 -16.41
N ALA A 77 2.54 -8.38 -17.25
CA ALA A 77 2.16 -6.97 -17.15
C ALA A 77 1.51 -6.64 -15.79
N SER A 78 0.66 -7.53 -15.28
CA SER A 78 0.06 -7.37 -13.96
C SER A 78 1.11 -7.47 -12.83
N ALA A 79 2.08 -8.38 -12.95
CA ALA A 79 3.15 -8.54 -11.97
C ALA A 79 4.06 -7.30 -11.92
N ILE A 80 4.37 -6.71 -13.07
CA ILE A 80 5.15 -5.47 -13.19
C ILE A 80 4.43 -4.32 -12.47
N THR A 81 3.13 -4.17 -12.67
CA THR A 81 2.36 -3.12 -11.97
C THR A 81 2.35 -3.33 -10.47
N VAL A 82 2.07 -4.56 -10.01
CA VAL A 82 2.12 -4.87 -8.58
C VAL A 82 3.49 -4.49 -8.03
N LEU A 83 4.57 -4.91 -8.68
CA LEU A 83 5.93 -4.57 -8.28
C LEU A 83 6.16 -3.05 -8.23
N ALA A 84 5.75 -2.31 -9.25
CA ALA A 84 5.91 -0.85 -9.32
C ALA A 84 5.21 -0.15 -8.15
N VAL A 85 4.00 -0.60 -7.79
CA VAL A 85 3.23 -0.01 -6.68
C VAL A 85 3.87 -0.34 -5.35
N TYR A 86 4.38 -1.57 -5.16
CA TYR A 86 5.15 -1.93 -3.97
C TYR A 86 6.42 -1.09 -3.83
N ILE A 87 7.19 -0.90 -4.91
CA ILE A 87 8.40 -0.06 -4.91
C ILE A 87 8.04 1.38 -4.51
N ASN A 88 6.99 1.95 -5.11
CA ASN A 88 6.54 3.30 -4.77
C ASN A 88 6.11 3.42 -3.30
N THR A 89 5.37 2.42 -2.81
CA THR A 89 4.95 2.35 -1.40
C THR A 89 6.16 2.29 -0.46
N PHE A 90 7.14 1.43 -0.73
CA PHE A 90 8.34 1.34 0.09
C PHE A 90 9.15 2.64 0.07
N ARG A 91 9.27 3.28 -1.10
CA ARG A 91 9.92 4.59 -1.20
C ARG A 91 9.22 5.63 -0.32
N ASN A 92 7.90 5.70 -0.37
CA ASN A 92 7.12 6.63 0.45
C ASN A 92 7.19 6.31 1.95
N PHE A 93 7.28 5.02 2.31
CA PHE A 93 7.52 4.59 3.67
C PHE A 93 8.88 5.08 4.20
N PHE A 94 9.94 5.04 3.39
CA PHE A 94 11.27 5.56 3.79
C PHE A 94 11.32 7.09 3.89
N HIS A 95 10.37 7.80 3.28
CA HIS A 95 10.21 9.25 3.40
C HIS A 95 9.28 9.66 4.55
N ASP A 96 8.91 8.73 5.44
CA ASP A 96 8.01 8.97 6.58
C ASP A 96 6.63 9.56 6.15
N SER A 97 6.23 9.33 4.90
CA SER A 97 5.02 9.90 4.26
C SER A 97 3.86 8.89 4.21
N LEU A 98 4.14 7.61 4.48
CA LEU A 98 3.16 6.54 4.44
C LEU A 98 2.34 6.44 5.72
N VAL A 99 1.01 6.54 5.61
CA VAL A 99 0.09 6.36 6.74
C VAL A 99 -0.18 4.86 6.94
N ALA A 100 -0.35 4.41 8.19
CA ALA A 100 -0.60 2.99 8.49
C ALA A 100 -1.82 2.40 7.75
N ILE A 101 -2.82 3.22 7.40
CA ILE A 101 -4.02 2.81 6.66
C ILE A 101 -3.74 2.49 5.18
N ASP A 102 -2.66 3.04 4.62
CA ASP A 102 -2.27 2.83 3.23
C ASP A 102 -1.74 1.42 2.99
N TRP A 103 -1.20 0.80 4.04
CA TRP A 103 -0.63 -0.55 3.99
C TRP A 103 -1.66 -1.66 3.72
N PRO A 104 -2.79 -1.77 4.43
CA PRO A 104 -3.85 -2.73 4.08
C PRO A 104 -4.55 -2.35 2.76
N MET A 105 -4.64 -1.06 2.41
CA MET A 105 -5.19 -0.64 1.12
C MET A 105 -4.37 -1.19 -0.05
N LEU A 106 -3.04 -1.15 0.05
CA LEU A 106 -2.12 -1.74 -0.94
C LEU A 106 -2.40 -3.24 -1.14
N TRP A 107 -2.57 -3.96 -0.03
CA TRP A 107 -2.87 -5.38 -0.08
C TRP A 107 -4.15 -5.68 -0.84
N TYR A 108 -5.23 -4.94 -0.57
CA TYR A 108 -6.50 -5.16 -1.28
C TYR A 108 -6.38 -4.93 -2.78
N LEU A 109 -5.73 -3.83 -3.19
CA LEU A 109 -5.55 -3.52 -4.61
C LEU A 109 -4.72 -4.59 -5.33
N THR A 110 -3.62 -5.03 -4.70
CA THR A 110 -2.68 -5.98 -5.31
C THR A 110 -3.18 -7.43 -5.23
N ALA A 111 -3.78 -7.85 -4.12
CA ALA A 111 -4.29 -9.22 -3.94
C ALA A 111 -5.43 -9.53 -4.91
N ILE A 112 -6.36 -8.60 -5.12
CA ILE A 112 -7.44 -8.77 -6.11
C ILE A 112 -6.83 -8.95 -7.51
N LEU A 113 -5.89 -8.08 -7.91
CA LEU A 113 -5.25 -8.17 -9.22
C LEU A 113 -4.55 -9.54 -9.44
N VAL A 114 -3.90 -10.07 -8.40
CA VAL A 114 -3.21 -11.37 -8.44
C VAL A 114 -4.20 -12.52 -8.51
N VAL A 115 -5.22 -12.54 -7.64
CA VAL A 115 -6.21 -13.63 -7.56
C VAL A 115 -6.95 -13.81 -8.88
N TRP A 116 -7.37 -12.70 -9.50
CA TRP A 116 -8.07 -12.74 -10.79
C TRP A 116 -7.18 -13.13 -11.97
N ASN A 117 -5.85 -13.11 -11.81
CA ASN A 117 -4.91 -13.45 -12.88
C ASN A 117 -4.25 -14.84 -12.72
N LEU A 118 -4.73 -15.66 -11.78
CA LEU A 118 -4.23 -17.01 -11.57
C LEU A 118 -4.56 -17.91 -12.78
N PRO A 119 -3.61 -18.74 -13.26
CA PRO A 119 -3.87 -19.68 -14.34
C PRO A 119 -4.88 -20.74 -13.88
N SER A 120 -5.92 -20.94 -14.69
CA SER A 120 -6.95 -21.96 -14.43
C SER A 120 -6.53 -23.38 -14.84
N SER A 121 -5.43 -23.53 -15.60
CA SER A 121 -4.94 -24.82 -16.08
C SER A 121 -3.48 -25.07 -15.71
N MET A 122 -3.13 -26.34 -15.49
CA MET A 122 -1.75 -26.77 -15.18
C MET A 122 -0.77 -26.46 -16.31
N ASN A 123 -1.22 -26.54 -17.57
CA ASN A 123 -0.40 -26.18 -18.73
C ASN A 123 -0.09 -24.68 -18.76
N ALA A 124 -1.08 -23.83 -18.45
CA ALA A 124 -0.85 -22.39 -18.33
C ALA A 124 0.06 -22.08 -17.14
N LEU A 125 -0.12 -22.78 -16.01
CA LEU A 125 0.75 -22.66 -14.83
C LEU A 125 2.22 -22.98 -15.15
N ALA A 126 2.49 -24.06 -15.90
CA ALA A 126 3.84 -24.43 -16.32
C ALA A 126 4.48 -23.37 -17.22
N ARG A 127 3.70 -22.72 -18.10
CA ARG A 127 4.20 -21.65 -18.99
C ARG A 127 4.45 -20.33 -18.26
N THR A 128 3.57 -19.97 -17.32
CA THR A 128 3.64 -18.68 -16.61
C THR A 128 4.25 -18.78 -15.21
N GLY A 129 4.87 -19.92 -14.87
CA GLY A 129 5.41 -20.21 -13.55
C GLY A 129 6.38 -19.13 -13.04
N GLY A 130 7.22 -18.58 -13.92
CA GLY A 130 8.14 -17.49 -13.57
C GLY A 130 7.43 -16.22 -13.09
N SER A 131 6.36 -15.80 -13.78
CA SER A 131 5.59 -14.61 -13.37
C SER A 131 4.88 -14.80 -12.03
N LEU A 132 4.35 -15.99 -11.79
CA LEU A 132 3.72 -16.33 -10.51
C LEU A 132 4.75 -16.39 -9.39
N PHE A 133 5.93 -16.93 -9.64
CA PHE A 133 7.01 -16.94 -8.67
C PHE A 133 7.39 -15.52 -8.22
N VAL A 134 7.52 -14.58 -9.16
CA VAL A 134 7.77 -13.15 -8.85
C VAL A 134 6.64 -12.57 -8.00
N VAL A 135 5.38 -12.82 -8.35
CA VAL A 135 4.24 -12.35 -7.56
C VAL A 135 4.25 -12.95 -6.15
N MET A 136 4.53 -14.24 -6.01
CA MET A 136 4.61 -14.91 -4.70
C MET A 136 5.75 -14.34 -3.84
N ILE A 137 6.89 -13.98 -4.44
CA ILE A 137 7.94 -13.24 -3.73
C ILE A 137 7.43 -11.89 -3.24
N ILE A 138 6.74 -11.12 -4.09
CA ILE A 138 6.22 -9.79 -3.70
C ILE A 138 5.23 -9.92 -2.54
N LEU A 139 4.30 -10.87 -2.61
CA LEU A 139 3.35 -11.14 -1.52
C LEU A 139 4.08 -11.59 -0.25
N SER A 140 5.13 -12.39 -0.37
CA SER A 140 5.95 -12.80 0.78
C SER A 140 6.64 -11.60 1.43
N VAL A 141 7.20 -10.68 0.61
CA VAL A 141 7.80 -9.43 1.10
C VAL A 141 6.76 -8.57 1.83
N TYR A 142 5.53 -8.48 1.32
CA TYR A 142 4.44 -7.79 2.01
C TYR A 142 4.20 -8.37 3.41
N TYR A 143 4.03 -9.69 3.52
CA TYR A 143 3.75 -10.33 4.80
C TYR A 143 4.91 -10.20 5.79
N LEU A 144 6.15 -10.32 5.33
CA LEU A 144 7.34 -10.14 6.17
C LEU A 144 7.52 -8.68 6.61
N ALA A 145 7.22 -7.71 5.74
CA ALA A 145 7.31 -6.29 6.06
C ALA A 145 6.12 -5.79 6.91
N SER A 146 4.99 -6.50 6.91
CA SER A 146 3.75 -6.02 7.53
C SER A 146 3.87 -5.67 9.02
N PRO A 147 4.43 -6.53 9.89
CA PRO A 147 4.59 -6.17 11.30
C PRO A 147 5.42 -4.90 11.47
N TRP A 148 6.54 -4.81 10.76
CA TRP A 148 7.45 -3.66 10.83
C TRP A 148 6.80 -2.36 10.35
N VAL A 149 6.16 -2.41 9.17
CA VAL A 149 5.49 -1.24 8.58
C VAL A 149 4.33 -0.79 9.46
N ILE A 150 3.51 -1.72 9.97
CA ILE A 150 2.40 -1.37 10.86
C ILE A 150 2.95 -0.70 12.13
N PHE A 151 3.93 -1.30 12.82
CA PHE A 151 4.46 -0.68 14.04
C PHE A 151 5.06 0.70 13.77
N ARG A 152 5.77 0.89 12.66
CA ARG A 152 6.41 2.16 12.38
C ARG A 152 5.49 3.23 11.80
N ALA A 153 4.57 2.86 10.91
CA ALA A 153 3.65 3.80 10.28
C ALA A 153 2.61 4.38 11.26
N TRP A 154 2.39 3.70 12.39
CA TRP A 154 1.60 4.26 13.50
C TRP A 154 2.23 5.51 14.11
N ASP A 155 3.56 5.63 14.07
CA ASP A 155 4.25 6.79 14.63
C ASP A 155 4.11 8.05 13.76
N PHE A 156 3.85 7.90 12.45
CA PHE A 156 3.87 9.02 11.50
C PHE A 156 2.60 9.87 11.48
N GLY A 157 1.47 9.34 11.99
CA GLY A 157 0.17 10.02 11.95
C GLY A 157 -0.31 10.60 13.29
N ILE A 158 0.41 10.36 14.39
CA ILE A 158 -0.05 10.76 15.72
C ILE A 158 0.37 12.22 15.99
N GLN A 159 -0.59 13.13 15.89
CA GLN A 159 -0.43 14.45 16.49
C GLN A 159 -0.47 14.32 18.02
N HIS A 160 0.41 15.05 18.71
CA HIS A 160 0.29 15.26 20.14
C HIS A 160 -1.14 15.78 20.39
N HIS A 161 -1.92 15.09 21.25
CA HIS A 161 -3.34 15.35 21.56
C HIS A 161 -4.41 14.61 20.73
N CYS A 162 -4.04 13.78 19.76
CA CYS A 162 -5.01 12.92 19.06
C CYS A 162 -5.04 11.49 19.65
N VAL A 163 -6.22 11.03 20.07
CA VAL A 163 -6.45 9.63 20.47
C VAL A 163 -6.97 8.86 19.27
N VAL A 164 -6.07 8.18 18.56
CA VAL A 164 -6.46 7.28 17.46
C VAL A 164 -6.81 5.92 18.06
N LYS A 165 -8.08 5.52 17.96
CA LYS A 165 -8.53 4.17 18.33
C LYS A 165 -8.48 3.28 17.10
N SER A 166 -7.65 2.25 17.11
CA SER A 166 -7.70 1.18 16.11
C SER A 166 -8.44 -0.02 16.67
N PHE A 167 -9.21 -0.66 15.80
CA PHE A 167 -10.03 -1.83 16.11
C PHE A 167 -9.19 -3.10 16.39
N PHE A 168 -7.97 -3.19 15.85
CA PHE A 168 -7.20 -4.44 15.86
C PHE A 168 -6.32 -4.65 17.09
N PHE A 169 -6.19 -3.64 17.96
CA PHE A 169 -5.48 -3.75 19.23
C PHE A 169 -6.32 -3.07 20.31
N VAL A 170 -6.38 -3.69 21.49
CA VAL A 170 -6.83 -3.08 22.76
C VAL A 170 -6.53 -1.58 22.72
N PRO A 171 -7.48 -0.68 23.06
CA PRO A 171 -7.29 0.76 22.90
C PRO A 171 -5.94 1.17 23.46
N ILE A 172 -4.98 1.43 22.56
CA ILE A 172 -3.67 1.90 22.93
C ILE A 172 -3.86 3.39 23.19
N SER A 173 -4.35 3.73 24.38
CA SER A 173 -4.24 5.12 24.81
C SER A 173 -2.76 5.41 24.86
N SER A 174 -2.29 6.38 24.09
CA SER A 174 -0.90 6.87 24.14
C SER A 174 -0.49 7.30 25.56
N THR A 175 -1.47 7.49 26.45
CA THR A 175 -1.33 7.79 27.87
C THR A 175 -1.20 6.58 28.80
N ALA A 176 -1.42 5.35 28.33
CA ALA A 176 -1.10 4.12 29.08
C ALA A 176 0.37 3.75 28.85
N HIS A 177 1.28 4.63 29.28
CA HIS A 177 2.73 4.45 29.25
C HIS A 177 3.20 3.38 30.26
N GLY A 178 2.83 2.11 30.03
CA GLY A 178 3.43 0.95 30.70
C GLY A 178 4.52 0.27 29.87
N TRP A 179 4.51 0.48 28.55
CA TRP A 179 5.54 -0.04 27.64
C TRP A 179 6.57 1.05 27.39
N GLY A 180 7.68 0.98 28.14
CA GLY A 180 8.95 1.61 27.85
C GLY A 180 8.88 3.00 27.23
N HIS A 181 8.85 4.03 28.09
CA HIS A 181 9.28 5.37 27.74
C HIS A 181 10.62 5.27 26.99
N ILE A 182 10.62 5.30 25.65
CA ILE A 182 11.84 5.59 24.91
C ILE A 182 12.16 7.02 25.32
N PRO A 183 13.24 7.27 26.08
CA PRO A 183 13.48 8.59 26.63
C PRO A 183 13.58 9.57 25.46
N GLN A 184 12.90 10.71 25.53
CA GLN A 184 12.96 11.72 24.45
C GLN A 184 14.40 12.12 24.11
N SER A 185 15.34 11.99 25.05
CA SER A 185 16.77 12.17 24.83
C SER A 185 17.35 11.27 23.74
N TRP A 186 16.84 10.05 23.53
CA TRP A 186 17.28 9.15 22.46
C TRP A 186 16.78 9.60 21.08
N LEU A 187 15.55 10.11 21.00
CA LEU A 187 15.02 10.69 19.76
C LEU A 187 15.76 11.98 19.39
N GLU A 188 16.15 12.79 20.38
CA GLU A 188 16.99 13.97 20.13
C GLU A 188 18.41 13.62 19.70
N LEU A 189 19.01 12.55 20.23
CA LEU A 189 20.35 12.11 19.85
C LEU A 189 20.39 11.68 18.38
N GLY A 190 19.39 10.91 17.92
CA GLY A 190 19.26 10.53 16.51
C GLY A 190 19.04 11.74 15.58
N ARG A 191 18.31 12.75 16.04
CA ARG A 191 18.05 13.99 15.28
C ARG A 191 19.26 14.93 15.23
N ARG A 192 20.15 14.90 16.24
CA ARG A 192 21.44 15.61 16.18
C ARG A 192 22.42 14.94 15.24
N HIS A 193 22.45 13.61 15.18
CA HIS A 193 23.35 12.91 14.29
C HIS A 193 23.02 13.15 12.80
N ARG A 194 21.73 13.23 12.44
CA ARG A 194 21.30 13.58 11.08
C ARG A 194 21.56 15.04 10.69
N ARG A 195 21.59 15.98 11.65
CA ARG A 195 21.90 17.39 11.39
C ARG A 195 23.40 17.70 11.28
N GLY A 196 24.27 16.79 11.71
CA GLY A 196 25.73 16.97 11.63
C GLY A 196 26.36 16.65 10.28
N VAL A 197 25.63 16.04 9.33
CA VAL A 197 26.14 15.66 7.99
C VAL A 197 25.60 16.60 6.90
N GLY A 198 25.42 17.87 7.27
CA GLY A 198 25.06 18.96 6.36
C GLY A 198 26.18 20.00 6.27
N LEU A 199 27.44 19.58 6.21
CA LEU A 199 28.56 20.49 5.98
C LEU A 199 28.76 20.70 4.47
N GLY A 200 28.25 21.84 3.98
CA GLY A 200 28.86 22.55 2.85
C GLY A 200 28.43 22.14 1.44
N ARG A 201 27.25 22.57 1.01
CA ARG A 201 27.04 22.99 -0.39
C ARG A 201 26.21 24.28 -0.43
N HIS A 202 26.91 25.40 -0.28
CA HIS A 202 26.52 26.65 -0.92
C HIS A 202 26.63 26.46 -2.43
N LEU A 203 25.54 26.14 -3.11
CA LEU A 203 25.40 26.33 -4.55
C LEU A 203 24.18 27.21 -4.77
N GLY A 204 24.42 28.30 -5.50
CA GLY A 204 23.59 29.48 -5.60
C GLY A 204 22.14 29.20 -5.97
N ALA A 205 21.27 30.00 -5.36
CA ALA A 205 19.91 30.22 -5.81
C ALA A 205 19.92 30.68 -7.27
N VAL A 206 19.28 29.90 -8.13
CA VAL A 206 18.76 30.39 -9.41
C VAL A 206 17.28 30.61 -9.16
N ASP A 207 16.88 31.88 -9.08
CA ASP A 207 15.50 32.31 -9.14
C ASP A 207 14.90 31.87 -10.48
N VAL A 208 14.09 30.80 -10.45
CA VAL A 208 13.19 30.48 -11.55
C VAL A 208 11.84 31.06 -11.17
N GLY A 209 11.57 32.21 -11.81
CA GLY A 209 10.46 33.09 -11.51
C GLY A 209 9.07 32.44 -11.54
N ASP A 210 8.25 33.01 -10.67
CA ASP A 210 6.80 33.03 -10.68
C ASP A 210 6.24 33.25 -12.09
N VAL A 211 5.72 32.20 -12.73
CA VAL A 211 4.64 32.34 -13.71
C VAL A 211 3.78 31.07 -13.63
N VAL A 212 2.46 31.26 -13.73
CA VAL A 212 1.36 30.27 -13.74
C VAL A 212 0.76 30.07 -12.34
N GLY A 213 -0.43 30.55 -12.02
CA GLY A 213 -1.51 31.09 -12.83
C GLY A 213 -2.78 30.94 -12.00
N GLN A 214 -3.31 32.05 -11.51
CA GLN A 214 -4.64 32.10 -10.93
C GLN A 214 -5.67 31.81 -12.01
N GLY A 215 -6.46 30.76 -11.82
CA GLY A 215 -7.66 30.47 -12.61
C GLY A 215 -8.43 29.38 -11.87
N LEU A 216 -9.37 29.78 -11.01
CA LEU A 216 -10.81 29.86 -11.28
C LEU A 216 -11.52 28.57 -10.83
N CYS A 217 -12.29 28.75 -9.74
CA CYS A 217 -13.50 28.04 -9.29
C CYS A 217 -13.62 26.53 -9.57
#